data_AF-A0A4Q9FVI4-F1
#
_entry.id   AF-A0A4Q9FVI4-F1
#
_cell.length_a   1.000
_cell.length_b   1.000
_cell.length_c   1.000
_cell.angle_alpha   90.00
_cell.angle_beta   90.00
_cell.angle_gamma   90.00
#
_symmetry.space_group_name_H-M   'P 1'
#
loop_
_entity.id
_entity.type
_entity.pdbx_description
1 polymer ?
#
loop_
_entity_poly.entity_id
_entity_poly.type
_entity_poly.pdbx_seq_one_letter_code
_entity_poly.pdbx_strand_id
1 'polypeptide(L)'
;MVTLFRRSQTFAALLFAGLLGLSLCSLTPRHALAADPDPALGTVTDLLGRKVKVHLPVRRVILGEGRQLYLVAALDTQNPIERIVGWRKDLIQSDPDTYGAYLRKFPAIAKIPTFGGFEDGTFDIEQAISQRPDVIILNIEAQHATEFYNSPYQFAAIQQLAKWFHPTLFADLDPDASLRELHERFLPVPYEPGYFVSLDKPEVKQ
;
A
#
# COMPACT_ATOMS: atom_id res chain seq x y z
N MET A 1 1.23 39.67 -87.13
CA MET A 1 0.86 41.03 -86.71
C MET A 1 1.65 41.35 -85.45
N VAL A 2 2.61 42.26 -85.60
CA VAL A 2 3.37 43.01 -84.57
C VAL A 2 4.29 42.21 -83.61
N THR A 3 5.61 42.10 -83.85
CA THR A 3 6.76 42.96 -83.38
C THR A 3 6.98 42.89 -81.84
N LEU A 4 8.16 42.78 -81.20
CA LEU A 4 9.55 43.25 -81.38
C LEU A 4 10.46 42.34 -80.48
N PHE A 5 11.62 41.84 -80.94
CA PHE A 5 13.01 42.32 -80.63
C PHE A 5 13.45 42.19 -79.15
N ARG A 6 14.67 41.80 -78.74
CA ARG A 6 15.94 41.38 -79.36
C ARG A 6 16.92 41.00 -78.21
N ARG A 7 17.82 40.03 -78.44
CA ARG A 7 19.26 39.92 -78.04
C ARG A 7 19.71 40.42 -76.64
N SER A 8 20.54 39.70 -75.90
CA SER A 8 21.99 39.51 -76.19
C SER A 8 22.66 38.69 -75.07
N GLN A 9 23.76 38.04 -75.43
CA GLN A 9 24.54 37.04 -74.68
C GLN A 9 25.48 37.61 -73.59
N THR A 10 25.78 36.74 -72.61
CA THR A 10 27.08 36.49 -71.90
C THR A 10 27.89 37.66 -71.32
N PHE A 11 28.24 37.62 -70.02
CA PHE A 11 29.62 37.46 -69.50
C PHE A 11 29.71 37.62 -67.95
N ALA A 12 30.61 36.82 -67.34
CA ALA A 12 31.36 36.98 -66.07
C ALA A 12 30.58 37.17 -64.74
N ALA A 13 30.63 36.28 -63.74
CA ALA A 13 31.76 35.80 -62.90
C ALA A 13 32.31 36.83 -61.89
N LEU A 14 32.63 36.31 -60.68
CA LEU A 14 33.19 36.94 -59.45
C LEU A 14 32.18 37.51 -58.43
N LEU A 15 31.94 36.82 -57.31
CA LEU A 15 32.73 36.77 -56.05
C LEU A 15 32.33 37.90 -55.09
N PHE A 16 31.57 37.60 -54.03
CA PHE A 16 32.10 37.65 -52.66
C PHE A 16 31.07 37.16 -51.62
N ALA A 17 31.63 36.55 -50.59
CA ALA A 17 30.99 35.92 -49.45
C ALA A 17 29.95 36.76 -48.71
N GLY A 18 28.92 36.10 -48.19
CA GLY A 18 28.11 36.65 -47.12
C GLY A 18 26.72 36.06 -47.06
N LEU A 19 26.56 34.92 -46.39
CA LEU A 19 25.35 34.57 -45.64
C LEU A 19 25.62 33.29 -44.83
N LEU A 20 26.14 33.49 -43.61
CA LEU A 20 26.02 32.55 -42.51
C LEU A 20 24.52 32.28 -42.28
N GLY A 21 24.03 31.15 -42.76
CA GLY A 21 22.73 30.63 -42.39
C GLY A 21 22.79 30.06 -40.98
N LEU A 22 22.19 30.78 -40.03
CA LEU A 22 21.90 30.29 -38.68
C LEU A 22 21.03 29.03 -38.76
N SER A 23 21.65 27.86 -38.63
CA SER A 23 20.95 26.64 -38.22
C SER A 23 20.83 26.67 -36.70
N LEU A 24 19.79 27.33 -36.19
CA LEU A 24 19.37 27.21 -34.79
C LEU A 24 18.91 25.77 -34.58
N CYS A 25 19.80 24.92 -34.08
CA CYS A 25 19.42 23.75 -33.30
C CYS A 25 18.54 24.24 -32.16
N SER A 26 17.23 24.02 -32.27
CA SER A 26 16.29 24.13 -31.17
C SER A 26 16.62 23.02 -30.17
N LEU A 27 17.63 23.28 -29.33
CA LEU A 27 17.85 22.60 -28.07
C LEU A 27 16.70 23.00 -27.14
N THR A 28 15.52 22.41 -27.37
CA THR A 28 14.55 22.29 -26.29
C THR A 28 15.27 21.52 -25.17
N PRO A 29 15.37 22.04 -23.95
CA PRO A 29 15.90 21.26 -22.84
C PRO A 29 15.00 20.03 -22.71
N ARG A 30 15.50 18.88 -23.16
CA ARG A 30 14.93 17.59 -22.86
C ARG A 30 15.00 17.54 -21.34
N HIS A 31 13.86 17.68 -20.65
CA HIS A 31 13.79 17.37 -19.24
C HIS A 31 14.32 15.95 -19.10
N ALA A 32 15.58 15.84 -18.69
CA ALA A 32 16.13 14.60 -18.24
C ALA A 32 15.29 14.27 -17.01
N LEU A 33 14.39 13.29 -17.15
CA LEU A 33 13.91 12.54 -16.00
C LEU A 33 15.19 12.17 -15.25
N ALA A 34 15.39 12.73 -14.07
CA ALA A 34 16.48 12.28 -13.21
C ALA A 34 16.34 10.76 -13.15
N ALA A 35 17.35 10.04 -13.65
CA ALA A 35 17.38 8.60 -13.49
C ALA A 35 17.22 8.35 -12.00
N ASP A 36 16.20 7.58 -11.61
CA ASP A 36 16.02 7.25 -10.22
C ASP A 36 17.34 6.69 -9.67
N PRO A 37 17.72 7.04 -8.43
CA PRO A 37 18.90 6.45 -7.82
C PRO A 37 18.82 4.92 -7.81
N ASP A 38 19.98 4.28 -7.93
CA ASP A 38 20.10 2.83 -7.81
C ASP A 38 19.56 2.37 -6.45
N PRO A 39 18.91 1.20 -6.36
CA PRO A 39 18.32 0.71 -5.13
C PRO A 39 19.38 0.59 -4.02
N ALA A 40 19.34 1.49 -3.03
CA ALA A 40 20.26 1.48 -1.90
C ALA A 40 19.60 0.79 -0.70
N LEU A 41 20.36 -0.02 0.02
CA LEU A 41 19.85 -0.70 1.22
C LEU A 41 19.73 0.31 2.38
N GLY A 42 18.51 0.74 2.66
CA GLY A 42 18.16 1.58 3.81
C GLY A 42 17.68 0.75 5.01
N THR A 43 17.66 1.35 6.20
CA THR A 43 17.03 0.76 7.39
C THR A 43 15.83 1.61 7.80
N VAL A 44 14.67 0.97 7.89
CA VAL A 44 13.41 1.57 8.34
C VAL A 44 13.07 1.01 9.71
N THR A 45 12.50 1.84 10.59
CA THR A 45 11.92 1.37 11.86
C THR A 45 10.42 1.35 11.70
N ASP A 46 9.78 0.21 11.95
CA ASP A 46 8.32 0.12 11.87
C ASP A 46 7.63 0.49 13.19
N LEU A 47 6.30 0.41 13.19
CA LEU A 47 5.46 0.75 14.35
C LEU A 47 5.70 -0.13 15.58
N LEU A 48 6.28 -1.32 15.40
CA LEU A 48 6.64 -2.25 16.49
C LEU A 48 8.11 -2.08 16.92
N GLY A 49 8.81 -1.07 16.41
CA GLY A 49 10.22 -0.81 16.71
C GLY A 49 11.20 -1.74 16.00
N ARG A 50 10.74 -2.61 15.10
CA ARG A 50 11.62 -3.52 14.35
C ARG A 50 12.47 -2.72 13.36
N LYS A 51 13.75 -3.05 13.26
CA LYS A 51 14.68 -2.46 12.26
C LYS A 51 14.69 -3.33 11.00
N VAL A 52 14.02 -2.87 9.95
CA VAL A 52 13.86 -3.60 8.69
C VAL A 52 14.76 -3.00 7.63
N LYS A 53 15.57 -3.85 6.96
CA LYS A 53 16.39 -3.43 5.83
C LYS A 53 15.58 -3.49 4.54
N VAL A 54 15.55 -2.41 3.78
CA VAL A 54 14.71 -2.24 2.58
C VAL A 54 15.52 -1.59 1.48
N HIS A 55 15.36 -2.06 0.25
CA HIS A 55 15.95 -1.41 -0.92
C HIS A 55 15.11 -0.18 -1.31
N LEU A 56 15.75 0.98 -1.36
CA LEU A 56 15.11 2.27 -1.64
C LEU A 56 15.58 2.84 -2.98
N PRO A 57 14.68 3.46 -3.79
CA PRO A 57 13.27 3.65 -3.52
C PRO A 57 12.46 2.35 -3.68
N VAL A 58 11.44 2.17 -2.85
CA VAL A 58 10.49 1.07 -3.01
C VAL A 58 9.67 1.30 -4.27
N ARG A 59 9.65 0.30 -5.18
CA ARG A 59 8.91 0.37 -6.44
C ARG A 59 7.85 -0.71 -6.57
N ARG A 60 7.93 -1.78 -5.78
CA ARG A 60 7.02 -2.93 -5.84
C ARG A 60 6.50 -3.26 -4.46
N VAL A 61 5.25 -2.93 -4.19
CA VAL A 61 4.59 -3.08 -2.89
C VAL A 61 3.46 -4.09 -2.99
N ILE A 62 3.40 -5.03 -2.06
CA ILE A 62 2.17 -5.77 -1.78
C ILE A 62 1.47 -5.13 -0.59
N LEU A 63 0.19 -4.84 -0.74
CA LEU A 63 -0.64 -4.33 0.35
C LEU A 63 -1.30 -5.51 1.08
N GLY A 64 -1.05 -5.61 2.38
CA GLY A 64 -1.66 -6.60 3.26
C GLY A 64 -3.16 -6.42 3.39
N GLU A 65 -3.68 -5.22 3.10
CA GLU A 65 -5.10 -4.92 2.96
C GLU A 65 -5.31 -3.96 1.78
N GLY A 66 -6.32 -4.20 0.96
CA GLY A 66 -6.67 -3.34 -0.16
C GLY A 66 -7.03 -1.92 0.27
N ARG A 67 -7.66 -1.73 1.45
CA ARG A 67 -8.01 -0.40 1.97
C ARG A 67 -6.80 0.46 2.35
N GLN A 68 -5.59 -0.11 2.45
CA GLN A 68 -4.36 0.67 2.59
C GLN A 68 -4.08 1.56 1.36
N LEU A 69 -4.81 1.36 0.24
CA LEU A 69 -4.80 2.28 -0.89
C LEU A 69 -5.06 3.74 -0.49
N TYR A 70 -5.85 4.00 0.56
CA TYR A 70 -6.08 5.36 1.06
C TYR A 70 -4.79 6.04 1.55
N LEU A 71 -3.95 5.29 2.27
CA LEU A 71 -2.67 5.79 2.74
C LEU A 71 -1.72 6.02 1.56
N VAL A 72 -1.67 5.08 0.61
CA VAL A 72 -0.84 5.23 -0.60
C VAL A 72 -1.29 6.45 -1.41
N ALA A 73 -2.59 6.69 -1.54
CA ALA A 73 -3.14 7.89 -2.22
C ALA A 73 -2.79 9.21 -1.56
N ALA A 74 -2.57 9.22 -0.24
CA ALA A 74 -2.09 10.41 0.47
C ALA A 74 -0.60 10.70 0.19
N LEU A 75 0.20 9.68 -0.14
CA LEU A 75 1.64 9.78 -0.38
C LEU A 75 1.97 9.91 -1.88
N ASP A 76 1.49 8.97 -2.69
CA ASP A 76 1.67 8.89 -4.14
C ASP A 76 0.50 9.60 -4.85
N THR A 77 0.42 10.92 -4.66
CA THR A 77 -0.72 11.75 -5.08
C THR A 77 -1.03 11.74 -6.59
N GLN A 78 -0.04 11.42 -7.43
CA GLN A 78 -0.19 11.35 -8.89
C GLN A 78 -0.84 10.04 -9.33
N ASN A 79 -0.31 8.92 -8.84
CA ASN A 79 -0.76 7.59 -9.23
C ASN A 79 -0.53 6.58 -8.09
N PRO A 80 -1.52 6.39 -7.20
CA PRO A 80 -1.34 5.55 -6.03
C PRO A 80 -1.32 4.05 -6.34
N ILE A 81 -1.63 3.65 -7.57
CA ILE A 81 -1.59 2.24 -7.96
C ILE A 81 -0.28 1.84 -8.65
N GLU A 82 0.60 2.81 -8.96
CA GLU A 82 1.79 2.58 -9.79
C GLU A 82 2.73 1.52 -9.21
N ARG A 83 2.91 1.55 -7.90
CA ARG A 83 3.84 0.67 -7.18
C ARG A 83 3.18 -0.58 -6.61
N ILE A 84 1.85 -0.69 -6.69
CA ILE A 84 1.12 -1.81 -6.11
C ILE A 84 1.17 -2.99 -7.07
N VAL A 85 1.85 -4.06 -6.65
CA VAL A 85 2.00 -5.30 -7.45
C VAL A 85 1.09 -6.42 -6.99
N GLY A 86 0.34 -6.20 -5.92
CA GLY A 86 -0.69 -7.11 -5.44
C GLY A 86 -1.28 -6.65 -4.11
N TRP A 87 -2.45 -7.17 -3.77
CA TRP A 87 -3.21 -6.74 -2.58
C TRP A 87 -4.28 -7.75 -2.16
N ARG A 88 -4.91 -7.54 -0.99
CA ARG A 88 -6.14 -8.27 -0.61
C ARG A 88 -7.38 -7.69 -1.32
N LYS A 89 -8.44 -8.50 -1.35
CA LYS A 89 -9.72 -8.18 -1.99
C LYS A 89 -10.66 -7.31 -1.13
N ASP A 90 -10.29 -6.97 0.10
CA ASP A 90 -11.16 -6.28 1.07
C ASP A 90 -11.63 -4.90 0.60
N LEU A 91 -10.84 -4.15 -0.19
CA LEU A 91 -11.34 -2.90 -0.79
C LEU A 91 -12.51 -3.16 -1.74
N ILE A 92 -12.38 -4.16 -2.62
CA ILE A 92 -13.39 -4.49 -3.64
C ILE A 92 -14.68 -4.99 -2.97
N GLN A 93 -14.55 -5.72 -1.86
CA GLN A 93 -15.69 -6.30 -1.14
C GLN A 93 -16.37 -5.29 -0.20
N SER A 94 -15.58 -4.54 0.56
CA SER A 94 -16.08 -3.68 1.65
C SER A 94 -16.35 -2.24 1.20
N ASP A 95 -15.70 -1.77 0.13
CA ASP A 95 -15.89 -0.42 -0.42
C ASP A 95 -15.88 -0.42 -1.97
N PRO A 96 -16.87 -1.09 -2.59
CA PRO A 96 -16.95 -1.25 -4.04
C PRO A 96 -17.12 0.09 -4.78
N ASP A 97 -17.75 1.08 -4.16
CA ASP A 97 -17.97 2.40 -4.75
C ASP A 97 -16.64 3.15 -4.92
N THR A 98 -15.80 3.12 -3.89
CA THR A 98 -14.47 3.72 -3.97
C THR A 98 -13.59 2.96 -4.94
N TYR A 99 -13.59 1.63 -4.92
CA TYR A 99 -12.91 0.84 -5.95
C TYR A 99 -13.36 1.24 -7.36
N GLY A 100 -14.66 1.38 -7.59
CA GLY A 100 -15.22 1.81 -8.87
C GLY A 100 -14.75 3.21 -9.29
N ALA A 101 -14.63 4.14 -8.34
CA ALA A 101 -14.07 5.47 -8.59
C ALA A 101 -12.60 5.40 -9.02
N TYR A 102 -11.79 4.59 -8.32
CA TYR A 102 -10.40 4.34 -8.71
C TYR A 102 -10.30 3.65 -10.06
N LEU A 103 -11.14 2.65 -10.35
CA LEU A 103 -11.14 1.92 -11.62
C LEU A 103 -11.42 2.83 -12.82
N ARG A 104 -12.35 3.78 -12.68
CA ARG A 104 -12.63 4.79 -13.72
C ARG A 104 -11.44 5.70 -13.98
N LYS A 105 -10.73 6.12 -12.92
CA LYS A 105 -9.59 7.05 -13.02
C LYS A 105 -8.28 6.34 -13.42
N PHE A 106 -8.10 5.11 -12.95
CA PHE A 106 -6.90 4.30 -13.10
C PHE A 106 -7.28 2.87 -13.53
N PRO A 107 -7.61 2.64 -14.82
CA PRO A 107 -8.09 1.34 -15.30
C PRO A 107 -7.12 0.18 -15.07
N ALA A 108 -5.81 0.46 -14.92
CA ALA A 108 -4.80 -0.53 -14.62
C ALA A 108 -5.00 -1.22 -13.25
N ILE A 109 -5.78 -0.63 -12.33
CA ILE A 109 -6.08 -1.23 -11.02
C ILE A 109 -6.74 -2.62 -11.13
N ALA A 110 -7.49 -2.87 -12.22
CA ALA A 110 -8.10 -4.17 -12.49
C ALA A 110 -7.07 -5.27 -12.83
N LYS A 111 -5.83 -4.91 -13.15
CA LYS A 111 -4.75 -5.86 -13.48
C LYS A 111 -3.96 -6.29 -12.23
N ILE A 112 -4.18 -5.63 -11.10
CA ILE A 112 -3.46 -5.94 -9.86
C ILE A 112 -3.98 -7.28 -9.33
N PRO A 113 -3.13 -8.31 -9.18
CA PRO A 113 -3.56 -9.60 -8.67
C PRO A 113 -4.04 -9.47 -7.21
N THR A 114 -5.13 -10.17 -6.90
CA THR A 114 -5.67 -10.26 -5.54
C THR A 114 -5.24 -11.55 -4.86
N PHE A 115 -4.82 -11.46 -3.62
CA PHE A 115 -4.52 -12.62 -2.77
C PHE A 115 -5.66 -12.88 -1.77
N GLY A 116 -5.74 -14.11 -1.28
CA GLY A 116 -6.54 -14.47 -0.12
C GLY A 116 -6.06 -13.77 1.16
N GLY A 117 -6.82 -13.90 2.24
CA GLY A 117 -6.46 -13.32 3.53
C GLY A 117 -5.36 -14.09 4.25
N PHE A 118 -4.47 -13.36 4.93
CA PHE A 118 -3.49 -13.95 5.84
C PHE A 118 -4.18 -14.67 7.02
N GLU A 119 -5.31 -14.13 7.48
CA GLU A 119 -6.13 -14.70 8.56
C GLU A 119 -6.82 -16.02 8.16
N ASP A 120 -7.21 -16.14 6.89
CA ASP A 120 -7.98 -17.28 6.41
C ASP A 120 -7.07 -18.44 5.97
N GLY A 121 -5.75 -18.29 6.09
CA GLY A 121 -4.76 -19.25 5.57
C GLY A 121 -4.77 -19.40 4.04
N THR A 122 -5.47 -18.51 3.32
CA THR A 122 -5.65 -18.56 1.86
C THR A 122 -4.65 -17.68 1.10
N PHE A 123 -3.68 -17.09 1.80
CA PHE A 123 -2.65 -16.27 1.18
C PHE A 123 -1.66 -17.14 0.39
N ASP A 124 -1.62 -16.94 -0.93
CA ASP A 124 -0.69 -17.64 -1.83
C ASP A 124 0.69 -16.96 -1.83
N ILE A 125 1.60 -17.56 -1.06
CA ILE A 125 2.98 -17.07 -0.92
C ILE A 125 3.76 -17.23 -2.23
N GLU A 126 3.53 -18.29 -3.00
CA GLU A 126 4.26 -18.53 -4.25
C GLU A 126 3.91 -17.46 -5.30
N GLN A 127 2.63 -17.13 -5.40
CA GLN A 127 2.15 -16.05 -6.25
C GLN A 127 2.71 -14.70 -5.80
N ALA A 128 2.74 -14.45 -4.48
CA ALA A 128 3.28 -13.21 -3.92
C ALA A 128 4.79 -13.05 -4.24
N ILE A 129 5.60 -14.09 -4.06
CA ILE A 129 7.04 -14.08 -4.40
C ILE A 129 7.24 -13.88 -5.91
N SER A 130 6.38 -14.49 -6.73
CA SER A 130 6.43 -14.34 -8.20
C SER A 130 6.20 -12.89 -8.66
N GLN A 131 5.48 -12.08 -7.87
CA GLN A 131 5.36 -10.65 -8.13
C GLN A 131 6.67 -9.88 -7.87
N ARG A 132 7.73 -10.51 -7.34
CA ARG A 132 9.00 -9.86 -6.99
C ARG A 132 8.80 -8.55 -6.21
N PRO A 133 8.10 -8.56 -5.06
CA PRO A 133 7.90 -7.36 -4.27
C PRO A 133 9.20 -6.93 -3.59
N ASP A 134 9.36 -5.62 -3.40
CA ASP A 134 10.42 -5.06 -2.57
C ASP A 134 10.01 -5.11 -1.09
N VAL A 135 8.73 -4.88 -0.81
CA VAL A 135 8.14 -4.90 0.54
C VAL A 135 6.70 -5.40 0.51
N ILE A 136 6.28 -5.95 1.66
CA ILE A 136 4.88 -6.24 1.96
C ILE A 136 4.50 -5.39 3.18
N ILE A 137 3.43 -4.61 3.08
CA ILE A 137 2.93 -3.78 4.18
C ILE A 137 1.81 -4.53 4.87
N LEU A 138 1.94 -4.78 6.17
CA LEU A 138 0.93 -5.46 6.98
C LEU A 138 0.47 -4.52 8.09
N ASN A 139 -0.81 -4.61 8.47
CA ASN A 139 -1.27 -4.01 9.72
C ASN A 139 -0.71 -4.82 10.91
N ILE A 140 -0.58 -4.16 12.07
CA ILE A 140 -0.18 -4.83 13.33
C ILE A 140 -1.19 -5.93 13.66
N GLU A 141 -2.47 -5.66 13.37
CA GLU A 141 -3.53 -6.63 13.61
C GLU A 141 -3.37 -7.88 12.75
N ALA A 142 -2.92 -7.89 11.49
CA ALA A 142 -2.73 -9.15 10.75
C ALA A 142 -1.65 -10.06 11.37
N GLN A 143 -0.78 -9.55 12.25
CA GLN A 143 0.10 -10.41 13.05
C GLN A 143 -0.67 -11.14 14.18
N HIS A 144 -1.83 -10.62 14.60
CA HIS A 144 -2.66 -11.09 15.71
C HIS A 144 -4.10 -11.52 15.28
N ALA A 145 -4.52 -11.25 14.04
CA ALA A 145 -5.93 -11.12 13.64
C ALA A 145 -6.67 -12.45 13.57
N THR A 146 -5.97 -13.56 13.68
CA THR A 146 -6.60 -14.88 13.66
C THR A 146 -7.26 -15.27 14.98
N GLU A 147 -7.01 -14.57 16.11
CA GLU A 147 -7.42 -15.13 17.41
C GLU A 147 -8.58 -14.44 18.12
N PHE A 148 -8.95 -13.18 17.81
CA PHE A 148 -9.98 -12.47 18.60
C PHE A 148 -11.15 -11.85 17.81
N TYR A 149 -10.93 -11.26 16.64
CA TYR A 149 -12.01 -10.55 15.92
C TYR A 149 -12.87 -11.45 15.01
N ASN A 150 -12.32 -12.57 14.55
CA ASN A 150 -13.00 -13.59 13.73
C ASN A 150 -13.01 -14.98 14.39
N SER A 151 -12.72 -15.02 15.69
CA SER A 151 -12.58 -16.26 16.45
C SER A 151 -13.85 -16.59 17.24
N PRO A 152 -14.22 -17.87 17.37
CA PRO A 152 -15.30 -18.29 18.26
C PRO A 152 -15.10 -17.87 19.73
N TYR A 153 -13.94 -17.33 20.10
CA TYR A 153 -13.61 -16.86 21.45
C TYR A 153 -14.26 -15.53 21.83
N GLN A 154 -14.99 -14.89 20.92
CA GLN A 154 -15.64 -13.59 21.14
C GLN A 154 -16.58 -13.57 22.36
N PHE A 155 -17.12 -14.73 22.77
CA PHE A 155 -17.93 -14.82 23.99
C PHE A 155 -17.17 -14.32 25.23
N ALA A 156 -15.87 -14.60 25.37
CA ALA A 156 -15.09 -14.17 26.52
C ALA A 156 -14.91 -12.65 26.54
N ALA A 157 -14.72 -12.02 25.38
CA ALA A 157 -14.67 -10.57 25.26
C ALA A 157 -16.02 -9.91 25.61
N ILE A 158 -17.13 -10.48 25.14
CA ILE A 158 -18.48 -10.01 25.48
C ILE A 158 -18.74 -10.15 26.98
N GLN A 159 -18.33 -11.27 27.59
CA GLN A 159 -18.42 -11.47 29.03
C GLN A 159 -17.61 -10.44 29.81
N GLN A 160 -16.39 -10.11 29.36
CA GLN A 160 -15.57 -9.10 30.00
C GLN A 160 -16.18 -7.70 29.89
N LEU A 161 -16.70 -7.33 28.71
CA LEU A 161 -17.41 -6.07 28.52
C LEU A 161 -18.66 -5.98 29.41
N ALA A 162 -19.44 -7.05 29.50
CA ALA A 162 -20.61 -7.12 30.37
C ALA A 162 -20.21 -6.90 31.84
N LYS A 163 -19.13 -7.55 32.31
CA LYS A 163 -18.61 -7.37 33.67
C LYS A 163 -18.06 -5.96 33.92
N TRP A 164 -17.41 -5.34 32.95
CA TRP A 164 -16.94 -3.95 33.10
C TRP A 164 -18.08 -2.94 33.15
N PHE A 165 -19.10 -3.09 32.29
CA PHE A 165 -20.21 -2.14 32.23
C PHE A 165 -21.22 -2.32 33.36
N HIS A 166 -21.42 -3.56 33.83
CA HIS A 166 -22.39 -3.88 34.86
C HIS A 166 -21.81 -4.85 35.92
N PRO A 167 -20.79 -4.42 36.69
CA PRO A 167 -20.05 -5.31 37.59
C PRO A 167 -20.90 -5.92 38.70
N THR A 168 -21.96 -5.23 39.14
CA THR A 168 -22.90 -5.76 40.14
C THR A 168 -23.83 -6.81 39.55
N LEU A 169 -24.24 -6.65 38.28
CA LEU A 169 -25.15 -7.57 37.61
C LEU A 169 -24.45 -8.86 37.19
N PHE A 170 -23.17 -8.78 36.84
CA PHE A 170 -22.34 -9.90 36.37
C PHE A 170 -21.17 -10.18 37.34
N ALA A 171 -21.45 -10.11 38.65
CA ALA A 171 -20.42 -10.29 39.68
C ALA A 171 -19.84 -11.72 39.67
N ASP A 172 -20.68 -12.70 39.33
CA ASP A 172 -20.40 -14.13 39.23
C ASP A 172 -19.71 -14.54 37.92
N LEU A 173 -19.74 -13.69 36.90
CA LEU A 173 -19.16 -13.98 35.59
C LEU A 173 -17.63 -13.93 35.66
N ASP A 174 -16.94 -14.99 35.25
CA ASP A 174 -15.46 -15.00 35.14
C ASP A 174 -15.03 -15.25 33.67
N PRO A 175 -14.75 -14.17 32.91
CA PRO A 175 -14.34 -14.28 31.51
C PRO A 175 -12.99 -14.98 31.33
N ASP A 176 -12.07 -14.80 32.27
CA ASP A 176 -10.73 -15.39 32.23
C ASP A 176 -10.80 -16.90 32.48
N ALA A 177 -11.59 -17.32 33.47
CA ALA A 177 -11.85 -18.73 33.72
C ALA A 177 -12.57 -19.40 32.54
N SER A 178 -13.53 -18.71 31.92
CA SER A 178 -14.27 -19.25 30.77
C SER A 178 -13.35 -19.45 29.55
N LEU A 179 -12.42 -18.52 29.31
CA LEU A 179 -11.42 -18.65 28.24
C LEU A 179 -10.38 -19.72 28.56
N ARG A 180 -9.95 -19.84 29.82
CA ARG A 180 -9.04 -20.90 30.27
C ARG A 180 -9.65 -22.28 30.10
N GLU A 181 -10.90 -22.47 30.51
CA GLU A 181 -11.62 -23.73 30.35
C GLU A 181 -11.71 -24.14 28.88
N LEU A 182 -11.95 -23.19 27.97
CA LEU A 182 -11.96 -23.47 26.54
C LEU A 182 -10.63 -24.05 26.06
N HIS A 183 -9.51 -23.41 26.46
CA HIS A 183 -8.18 -23.87 26.10
C HIS A 183 -7.88 -25.25 26.67
N GLU A 184 -8.18 -25.48 27.95
CA GLU A 184 -7.89 -26.74 28.63
C GLU A 184 -8.71 -27.92 28.09
N ARG A 185 -9.97 -27.70 27.75
CA ARG A 185 -10.90 -28.79 27.39
C ARG A 185 -10.99 -29.07 25.91
N PHE A 186 -10.84 -28.04 25.08
CA PHE A 186 -11.24 -28.12 23.67
C PHE A 186 -10.16 -27.70 22.68
N LEU A 187 -9.08 -27.03 23.10
CA LEU A 187 -8.03 -26.56 22.21
C LEU A 187 -6.72 -27.33 22.41
N PRO A 188 -5.96 -27.57 21.34
CA PRO A 188 -4.63 -28.17 21.42
C PRO A 188 -3.53 -27.16 21.82
N VAL A 189 -3.91 -25.91 22.14
CA VAL A 189 -3.00 -24.81 22.45
C VAL A 189 -3.14 -24.43 23.92
N PRO A 190 -2.04 -24.24 24.67
CA PRO A 190 -2.09 -23.83 26.08
C PRO A 190 -2.73 -22.46 26.27
N TYR A 191 -3.37 -22.27 27.43
CA TYR A 191 -3.86 -20.96 27.87
C TYR A 191 -2.69 -20.06 28.28
N GLU A 192 -2.69 -18.81 27.79
CA GLU A 192 -1.76 -17.76 28.22
C GLU A 192 -2.54 -16.64 28.95
N PRO A 193 -2.16 -16.23 30.16
CA PRO A 193 -2.88 -15.17 30.87
C PRO A 193 -2.64 -13.78 30.27
N GLY A 194 -3.54 -12.84 30.55
CA GLY A 194 -3.36 -11.41 30.20
C GLY A 194 -4.28 -10.88 29.11
N TYR A 195 -5.31 -11.62 28.73
CA TYR A 195 -6.31 -11.18 27.74
C TYR A 195 -7.16 -9.99 28.22
N PHE A 196 -7.33 -9.82 29.53
CA PHE A 196 -8.16 -8.77 30.13
C PHE A 196 -7.41 -8.06 31.25
N VAL A 197 -7.44 -6.73 31.27
CA VAL A 197 -6.80 -5.90 32.29
C VAL A 197 -7.79 -4.86 32.81
N SER A 198 -7.90 -4.73 34.13
CA SER A 198 -8.65 -3.65 34.77
C SER A 198 -7.69 -2.72 35.48
N LEU A 199 -7.95 -1.42 35.45
CA LEU A 199 -7.21 -0.47 36.28
C LEU A 199 -7.66 -0.64 37.72
N ASP A 200 -6.71 -0.74 38.64
CA ASP A 200 -7.01 -0.61 40.07
C ASP A 200 -7.66 0.75 40.31
N LYS A 201 -8.71 0.78 41.14
CA LYS A 201 -9.31 2.05 41.54
C LYS A 201 -8.23 2.92 42.17
N PRO A 202 -8.06 4.19 41.75
CA PRO A 202 -7.08 5.05 42.38
C PRO A 202 -7.38 5.13 43.87
N GLU A 203 -6.38 4.85 44.70
CA GLU A 203 -6.48 5.08 46.14
C GLU A 203 -6.80 6.56 46.35
N VAL A 204 -8.02 6.84 46.80
CA VAL A 204 -8.39 8.17 47.25
C VAL A 204 -7.61 8.41 48.54
N LYS A 205 -6.45 9.06 48.44
CA LYS A 205 -5.76 9.61 49.61
C LYS A 205 -6.70 10.63 50.24
N GLN A 206 -7.20 10.30 51.44
CA GLN A 206 -7.94 11.22 52.29
C GLN A 206 -7.03 12.33 52.82
#